data_AF-A0A2M7UD76-F1
#
_entry.id   AF-A0A2M7UD76-F1
#
_cell.length_a   1.000
_cell.length_b   1.000
_cell.length_c   1.000
_cell.angle_alpha   90.00
_cell.angle_beta   90.00
_cell.angle_gamma   90.00
#
_symmetry.space_group_name_H-M   'P 1'
#
loop_
_entity.id
_entity.type
_entity.pdbx_description
1 polymer ?
#
loop_
_entity_poly.entity_id
_entity_poly.type
_entity_poly.pdbx_seq_one_letter_code
_entity_poly.pdbx_strand_id
1 'polypeptide(L)'
;MNIFLCRHAQVHNPKKIVYRRLPGYYLSKQGEAEAEEMGLFLKKYKIKEIFTSPMERCVQTAGIIKKTIDNPAIKIYQKDYLNEWDEGEKTTTVAKRMKHILRDKKDNRVYISHQHPIRVFLNEITSQPPRELEQWDCPAGAIYEIAFDGKKALPKLLFIPEETDKPLIPKTKFSKSLFVIGAAATAFFVVTALEKFAPYADKFFQENISWTTALKIASI
;
A
#
# COMPACT_ATOMS: atom_id res chain seq x y z
N MET A 1 14.19 17.81 -7.01
CA MET A 1 13.12 17.16 -7.81
C MET A 1 12.71 15.90 -7.11
N ASN A 2 11.40 15.63 -7.06
CA ASN A 2 10.81 14.51 -6.36
C ASN A 2 9.92 13.71 -7.31
N ILE A 3 10.07 12.38 -7.28
CA ILE A 3 9.15 11.45 -7.93
C ILE A 3 8.24 10.90 -6.84
N PHE A 4 6.93 11.11 -6.97
CA PHE A 4 5.94 10.54 -6.08
C PHE A 4 5.25 9.37 -6.77
N LEU A 5 5.42 8.17 -6.24
CA LEU A 5 4.70 6.97 -6.69
C LEU A 5 3.55 6.69 -5.74
N CYS A 6 2.34 6.73 -6.26
CA CYS A 6 1.12 6.65 -5.48
C CYS A 6 0.30 5.43 -5.91
N ARG A 7 -0.31 4.73 -4.95
CA ARG A 7 -1.44 3.84 -5.26
C ARG A 7 -2.70 4.69 -5.43
N HIS A 8 -3.60 4.30 -6.34
CA HIS A 8 -4.93 4.89 -6.38
C HIS A 8 -5.64 4.79 -5.02
N ALA A 9 -6.58 5.69 -4.77
CA ALA A 9 -7.40 5.68 -3.57
C ALA A 9 -8.42 4.52 -3.56
N GLN A 10 -9.13 4.34 -2.44
CA GLN A 10 -10.03 3.21 -2.24
C GLN A 10 -11.14 3.15 -3.30
N VAL A 11 -11.39 1.94 -3.80
CA VAL A 11 -12.41 1.64 -4.81
C VAL A 11 -13.70 1.18 -4.15
N HIS A 12 -14.85 1.58 -4.69
CA HIS A 12 -16.13 1.01 -4.29
C HIS A 12 -16.26 -0.43 -4.82
N ASN A 13 -16.11 -1.41 -3.94
CA ASN A 13 -16.17 -2.84 -4.29
C ASN A 13 -16.97 -3.66 -3.26
N PRO A 14 -18.29 -3.41 -3.13
CA PRO A 14 -19.12 -4.06 -2.11
C PRO A 14 -19.20 -5.58 -2.27
N LYS A 15 -19.07 -6.06 -3.51
CA LYS A 15 -19.06 -7.49 -3.85
C LYS A 15 -17.70 -8.17 -3.63
N LYS A 16 -16.68 -7.42 -3.19
CA LYS A 16 -15.31 -7.90 -2.94
C LYS A 16 -14.69 -8.67 -4.12
N ILE A 17 -14.98 -8.22 -5.34
CA ILE A 17 -14.46 -8.85 -6.56
C ILE A 17 -12.98 -8.49 -6.74
N VAL A 18 -12.14 -9.46 -7.08
CA VAL A 18 -10.75 -9.21 -7.47
C VAL A 18 -10.73 -8.67 -8.90
N TYR A 19 -10.82 -7.35 -9.03
CA TYR A 19 -11.11 -6.72 -10.32
C TYR A 19 -9.91 -6.55 -11.25
N ARG A 20 -8.66 -6.58 -10.77
CA ARG A 20 -7.46 -6.43 -11.62
C ARG A 20 -7.60 -5.26 -12.63
N ARG A 21 -7.64 -5.55 -13.94
CA ARG A 21 -7.81 -4.58 -15.03
C ARG A 21 -9.26 -4.44 -15.54
N LEU A 22 -10.25 -5.02 -14.86
CA LEU A 22 -11.65 -4.86 -15.23
C LEU A 22 -12.06 -3.38 -15.16
N PRO A 23 -12.77 -2.87 -16.19
CA PRO A 23 -13.30 -1.51 -16.19
C PRO A 23 -14.51 -1.37 -15.25
N GLY A 24 -14.96 -0.14 -15.02
CA GLY A 24 -16.16 0.15 -14.23
C GLY A 24 -15.96 0.12 -12.71
N TYR A 25 -14.72 0.06 -12.24
CA TYR A 25 -14.36 0.15 -10.82
C TYR A 25 -13.89 1.57 -10.49
N TYR A 26 -14.78 2.34 -9.87
CA TYR A 26 -14.58 3.73 -9.49
C TYR A 26 -14.27 3.87 -7.99
N LEU A 27 -13.78 5.04 -7.59
CA LEU A 27 -13.52 5.35 -6.18
C LEU A 27 -14.82 5.25 -5.34
N SER A 28 -14.66 4.84 -4.08
CA SER A 28 -15.73 4.99 -3.08
C SER A 28 -15.79 6.43 -2.57
N LYS A 29 -16.81 6.77 -1.77
CA LYS A 29 -16.87 8.08 -1.08
C LYS A 29 -15.65 8.30 -0.18
N GLN A 30 -15.22 7.26 0.53
CA GLN A 30 -13.97 7.28 1.28
C GLN A 30 -12.76 7.48 0.36
N GLY A 31 -12.70 6.78 -0.78
CA GLY A 31 -11.60 6.95 -1.74
C GLY A 31 -11.55 8.34 -2.39
N GLU A 32 -12.70 9.01 -2.57
CA GLU A 32 -12.73 10.42 -2.96
C GLU A 32 -12.05 11.30 -1.90
N ALA A 33 -12.40 11.12 -0.62
CA ALA A 33 -11.78 11.85 0.50
C ALA A 33 -10.27 11.55 0.63
N GLU A 34 -9.86 10.28 0.52
CA GLU A 34 -8.44 9.89 0.50
C GLU A 34 -7.67 10.59 -0.63
N ALA A 35 -8.26 10.68 -1.82
CA ALA A 35 -7.64 11.38 -2.94
C ALA A 35 -7.53 12.90 -2.71
N GLU A 36 -8.47 13.49 -1.96
CA GLU A 36 -8.35 14.88 -1.51
C GLU A 36 -7.19 15.05 -0.52
N GLU A 37 -7.06 14.17 0.47
CA GLU A 37 -5.93 14.18 1.41
C GLU A 37 -4.57 14.02 0.71
N MET A 38 -4.49 13.11 -0.27
CA MET A 38 -3.31 12.98 -1.13
C MET A 38 -2.98 14.29 -1.84
N GLY A 39 -4.00 14.97 -2.37
CA GLY A 39 -3.85 16.28 -3.01
C GLY A 39 -3.33 17.36 -2.06
N LEU A 40 -3.89 17.44 -0.85
CA LEU A 40 -3.43 18.35 0.20
C LEU A 40 -1.98 18.07 0.58
N PHE A 41 -1.61 16.81 0.75
CA PHE A 41 -0.24 16.40 1.03
C PHE A 41 0.71 16.82 -0.11
N LEU A 42 0.32 16.60 -1.36
CA LEU A 42 1.15 16.87 -2.54
C LEU A 42 1.26 18.37 -2.87
N LYS A 43 0.32 19.20 -2.43
CA LYS A 43 0.27 20.65 -2.70
C LYS A 43 1.57 21.37 -2.33
N LYS A 44 2.25 20.95 -1.26
CA LYS A 44 3.52 21.54 -0.80
C LYS A 44 4.72 21.29 -1.73
N TYR A 45 4.60 20.37 -2.69
CA TYR A 45 5.71 19.98 -3.56
C TYR A 45 5.69 20.61 -4.95
N LYS A 46 4.82 21.60 -5.23
CA LYS A 46 4.79 22.31 -6.53
C LYS A 46 4.76 21.35 -7.74
N ILE A 47 3.86 20.35 -7.70
CA ILE A 47 3.71 19.33 -8.74
C ILE A 47 3.48 19.98 -10.11
N LYS A 48 4.14 19.46 -11.16
CA LYS A 48 4.00 19.92 -12.55
C LYS A 48 3.22 18.96 -13.43
N GLU A 49 3.41 17.67 -13.23
CA GLU A 49 2.80 16.62 -14.07
C GLU A 49 2.31 15.46 -13.22
N ILE A 50 1.18 14.89 -13.62
CA ILE A 50 0.64 13.65 -13.06
C ILE A 50 0.55 12.62 -14.19
N PHE A 51 1.21 11.49 -14.01
CA PHE A 51 1.09 10.32 -14.87
C PHE A 51 0.20 9.31 -14.16
N THR A 52 -0.71 8.68 -14.87
CA THR A 52 -1.66 7.76 -14.26
C THR A 52 -1.88 6.55 -15.16
N SER A 53 -2.19 5.39 -14.57
CA SER A 53 -2.77 4.29 -15.34
C SER A 53 -4.07 4.76 -16.01
N PRO A 54 -4.39 4.27 -17.22
CA PRO A 54 -5.66 4.58 -17.88
C PRO A 54 -6.92 4.06 -17.13
N MET A 55 -6.77 3.27 -16.08
CA MET A 55 -7.89 2.73 -15.31
C MET A 55 -8.64 3.83 -14.55
N GLU A 56 -9.96 3.74 -14.51
CA GLU A 56 -10.88 4.81 -14.09
C GLU A 56 -10.58 5.28 -12.67
N ARG A 57 -10.35 4.36 -11.73
CA ARG A 57 -9.92 4.66 -10.35
C ARG A 57 -8.64 5.51 -10.28
N CYS A 58 -7.64 5.21 -11.12
CA CYS A 58 -6.38 5.97 -11.15
C CYS A 58 -6.59 7.34 -11.80
N VAL A 59 -7.43 7.42 -12.83
CA VAL A 59 -7.80 8.69 -13.47
C VAL A 59 -8.60 9.58 -12.51
N GLN A 60 -9.55 9.02 -11.75
CA GLN A 60 -10.30 9.74 -10.72
C GLN A 60 -9.40 10.26 -9.61
N THR A 61 -8.50 9.42 -9.07
CA THR A 61 -7.52 9.86 -8.07
C THR A 61 -6.66 11.01 -8.62
N ALA A 62 -6.18 10.92 -9.87
CA ALA A 62 -5.40 11.98 -10.50
C ALA A 62 -6.19 13.29 -10.64
N GLY A 63 -7.47 13.20 -11.04
CA GLY A 63 -8.36 14.35 -11.21
C GLY A 63 -8.63 15.06 -9.89
N ILE A 64 -8.92 14.32 -8.83
CA ILE A 64 -9.15 14.87 -7.48
C ILE A 64 -7.87 15.51 -6.96
N ILE A 65 -6.71 14.83 -7.03
CA ILE A 65 -5.42 15.40 -6.64
C ILE A 65 -5.15 16.73 -7.36
N LYS A 66 -5.32 16.77 -8.70
CA LYS A 66 -5.13 18.01 -9.47
C LYS A 66 -6.07 19.12 -8.99
N LYS A 67 -7.36 18.80 -8.78
CA LYS A 67 -8.36 19.76 -8.30
C LYS A 67 -7.97 20.31 -6.92
N THR A 68 -7.53 19.46 -6.00
CA THR A 68 -7.18 19.86 -4.62
C THR A 68 -5.88 20.66 -4.55
N ILE A 69 -4.89 20.33 -5.38
CA ILE A 69 -3.68 21.16 -5.52
C ILE A 69 -4.04 22.55 -6.05
N ASP A 70 -5.12 22.66 -6.84
CA ASP A 70 -5.66 23.90 -7.40
C ASP A 70 -4.63 24.63 -8.29
N ASN A 71 -4.03 23.88 -9.21
CA ASN A 71 -3.10 24.42 -10.19
C ASN A 71 -3.51 24.00 -11.62
N PRO A 72 -4.05 24.93 -12.43
CA PRO A 72 -4.54 24.61 -13.77
C PRO A 72 -3.43 24.18 -14.73
N ALA A 73 -2.17 24.57 -14.46
CA ALA A 73 -1.03 24.21 -15.29
C ALA A 73 -0.61 22.74 -15.17
N ILE A 74 -1.10 22.01 -14.15
CA ILE A 74 -0.79 20.58 -14.00
C ILE A 74 -1.42 19.79 -15.15
N LYS A 75 -0.59 19.06 -15.89
CA LYS A 75 -1.03 18.17 -16.96
C LYS A 75 -1.17 16.74 -16.43
N ILE A 76 -2.21 16.04 -16.88
CA ILE A 76 -2.43 14.63 -16.58
C ILE A 76 -2.18 13.82 -17.84
N TYR A 77 -1.39 12.75 -17.74
CA TYR A 77 -1.10 11.85 -18.85
C TYR A 77 -1.40 10.41 -18.46
N GLN A 78 -2.19 9.71 -19.28
CA GLN A 78 -2.42 8.29 -19.11
C GLN A 78 -1.27 7.49 -19.73
N LYS A 79 -0.82 6.44 -19.03
CA LYS A 79 0.32 5.60 -19.44
C LYS A 79 0.07 4.13 -19.11
N ASP A 80 0.05 3.29 -20.13
CA ASP A 80 -0.19 1.85 -19.99
C ASP A 80 0.85 1.14 -19.14
N TYR A 81 2.09 1.66 -19.11
CA TYR A 81 3.14 1.08 -18.27
C TYR A 81 2.85 1.18 -16.76
N LEU A 82 1.83 1.94 -16.35
CA LEU A 82 1.35 2.05 -14.97
C LEU A 82 0.17 1.13 -14.64
N ASN A 83 -0.35 0.36 -15.60
CA ASN A 83 -1.50 -0.53 -15.36
C ASN A 83 -1.23 -1.59 -14.28
N GLU A 84 -2.32 -2.11 -13.71
CA GLU A 84 -2.29 -3.27 -12.82
C GLU A 84 -1.64 -4.46 -13.54
N TRP A 85 -1.17 -5.47 -12.82
CA TRP A 85 -0.74 -6.73 -13.40
C TRP A 85 -1.86 -7.38 -14.23
N ASP A 86 -1.49 -7.94 -15.38
CA ASP A 86 -2.39 -8.73 -16.23
C ASP A 86 -2.21 -10.23 -16.04
N GLU A 87 -3.25 -11.01 -16.34
CA GLU A 87 -3.17 -12.46 -16.29
C GLU A 87 -2.05 -13.00 -17.20
N GLY A 88 -1.15 -13.79 -16.62
CA GLY A 88 0.03 -14.32 -17.32
C GLY A 88 1.19 -13.34 -17.51
N GLU A 89 1.07 -12.08 -17.07
CA GLU A 89 2.16 -11.11 -17.15
C GLU A 89 3.31 -11.52 -16.20
N LYS A 90 4.54 -11.62 -16.71
CA LYS A 90 5.69 -11.94 -15.84
C LYS A 90 6.03 -10.74 -14.96
N THR A 91 6.41 -10.99 -13.71
CA THR A 91 6.92 -9.95 -12.79
C THR A 91 8.08 -9.14 -13.39
N THR A 92 8.95 -9.78 -14.16
CA THR A 92 10.05 -9.11 -14.89
C THR A 92 9.55 -8.15 -15.96
N THR A 93 8.43 -8.46 -16.62
CA THR A 93 7.75 -7.56 -17.57
C THR A 93 7.18 -6.34 -16.85
N VAL A 94 6.51 -6.55 -15.71
CA VAL A 94 6.01 -5.47 -14.85
C VAL A 94 7.15 -4.56 -14.39
N ALA A 95 8.23 -5.14 -13.87
CA ALA A 95 9.41 -4.39 -13.44
C ALA A 95 10.00 -3.56 -14.59
N LYS A 96 10.16 -4.16 -15.77
CA LYS A 96 10.70 -3.49 -16.97
C LYS A 96 9.84 -2.31 -17.40
N ARG A 97 8.51 -2.44 -17.42
CA ARG A 97 7.62 -1.33 -17.79
C ARG A 97 7.57 -0.25 -16.70
N MET A 98 7.57 -0.61 -15.42
CA MET A 98 7.58 0.37 -14.32
C MET A 98 8.86 1.22 -14.25
N LYS A 99 10.01 0.69 -14.72
CA LYS A 99 11.27 1.46 -14.83
C LYS A 99 11.18 2.72 -15.71
N HIS A 100 10.12 2.90 -16.51
CA HIS A 100 9.89 4.18 -17.21
C HIS A 100 9.78 5.38 -16.26
N ILE A 101 9.32 5.16 -15.02
CA ILE A 101 9.26 6.17 -13.95
C ILE A 101 10.63 6.83 -13.72
N LEU A 102 11.73 6.09 -13.91
CA LEU A 102 13.10 6.55 -13.64
C LEU A 102 13.75 7.31 -14.80
N ARG A 103 13.12 7.36 -16.00
CA ARG A 103 13.77 7.87 -17.22
C ARG A 103 13.80 9.39 -17.31
N ASP A 104 12.68 10.06 -17.01
CA ASP A 104 12.57 11.50 -17.16
C ASP A 104 12.61 12.17 -15.79
N LYS A 105 13.81 12.65 -15.47
CA LYS A 105 14.20 13.26 -14.21
C LYS A 105 14.12 14.79 -14.34
N LYS A 106 12.93 15.32 -14.63
CA LYS A 106 12.64 16.78 -14.61
C LYS A 106 11.43 17.10 -13.75
N ASP A 107 11.45 18.19 -12.99
CA ASP A 107 10.33 18.68 -12.19
C ASP A 107 9.70 17.68 -11.18
N ASN A 108 8.92 18.21 -10.23
CA ASN A 108 8.20 17.37 -9.27
C ASN A 108 6.98 16.75 -9.94
N ARG A 109 6.91 15.41 -9.95
CA ARG A 109 5.93 14.65 -10.73
C ARG A 109 5.36 13.48 -9.95
N VAL A 110 4.10 13.17 -10.23
CA VAL A 110 3.31 12.13 -9.56
C VAL A 110 3.03 11.00 -10.56
N TYR A 111 3.14 9.76 -10.11
CA TYR A 111 2.78 8.56 -10.86
C TYR A 111 1.73 7.80 -10.05
N ILE A 112 0.54 7.59 -10.60
CA ILE A 112 -0.55 6.88 -9.94
C ILE A 112 -0.72 5.51 -10.61
N SER A 113 -0.62 4.46 -9.80
CA SER A 113 -0.67 3.08 -10.24
C SER A 113 -1.47 2.23 -9.24
N HIS A 114 -1.21 0.92 -9.25
CA HIS A 114 -1.95 -0.09 -8.49
C HIS A 114 -1.03 -0.84 -7.54
N GLN A 115 -1.59 -1.69 -6.69
CA GLN A 115 -0.84 -2.36 -5.63
C GLN A 115 0.32 -3.20 -6.20
N HIS A 116 0.03 -4.17 -7.07
CA HIS A 116 1.07 -5.10 -7.56
C HIS A 116 2.21 -4.41 -8.35
N PRO A 117 1.97 -3.55 -9.36
CA PRO A 117 3.06 -2.89 -10.07
C PRO A 117 3.92 -2.00 -9.16
N ILE A 118 3.34 -1.36 -8.15
CA ILE A 118 4.11 -0.59 -7.16
C ILE A 118 4.99 -1.53 -6.36
N ARG A 119 4.44 -2.62 -5.80
CA ARG A 119 5.21 -3.64 -5.07
C ARG A 119 6.41 -4.13 -5.86
N VAL A 120 6.16 -4.55 -7.11
CA VAL A 120 7.20 -5.04 -8.01
C VAL A 120 8.26 -3.98 -8.27
N PHE A 121 7.85 -2.74 -8.52
CA PHE A 121 8.80 -1.64 -8.75
C PHE A 121 9.65 -1.34 -7.51
N LEU A 122 9.04 -1.25 -6.32
CA LEU A 122 9.73 -0.98 -5.07
C LEU A 122 10.73 -2.09 -4.73
N ASN A 123 10.32 -3.35 -4.91
CA ASN A 123 11.17 -4.53 -4.70
C ASN A 123 12.36 -4.55 -5.67
N GLU A 124 12.14 -4.20 -6.94
CA GLU A 124 13.17 -4.12 -7.98
C GLU A 124 14.20 -3.03 -7.69
N ILE A 125 13.78 -1.80 -7.36
CA ILE A 125 14.72 -0.68 -7.13
C ILE A 125 15.52 -0.82 -5.82
N THR A 126 15.03 -1.65 -4.89
CA THR A 126 15.71 -1.99 -3.64
C THR A 126 16.50 -3.30 -3.73
N SER A 127 16.57 -3.91 -4.91
CA SER A 127 17.29 -5.16 -5.20
C SER A 127 16.90 -6.32 -4.28
N GLN A 128 15.64 -6.39 -3.89
CA GLN A 128 15.12 -7.46 -3.04
C GLN A 128 14.75 -8.69 -3.88
N PRO A 129 14.87 -9.92 -3.36
CA PRO A 129 14.49 -11.11 -4.09
C PRO A 129 12.96 -11.18 -4.29
N PRO A 130 12.44 -11.85 -5.34
CA PRO A 130 11.00 -11.88 -5.64
C PRO A 130 10.10 -12.42 -4.52
N ARG A 131 10.63 -13.28 -3.65
CA ARG A 131 9.91 -13.81 -2.49
C ARG A 131 9.52 -12.74 -1.45
N GLU A 132 10.17 -11.58 -1.48
CA GLU A 132 9.94 -10.47 -0.54
C GLU A 132 8.93 -9.44 -1.07
N LEU A 133 8.21 -9.73 -2.16
CA LEU A 133 7.24 -8.80 -2.74
C LEU A 133 6.16 -8.36 -1.74
N GLU A 134 5.74 -9.28 -0.85
CA GLU A 134 4.69 -9.04 0.13
C GLU A 134 5.12 -8.12 1.30
N GLN A 135 6.41 -7.83 1.45
CA GLN A 135 6.88 -6.84 2.43
C GLN A 135 6.33 -5.43 2.14
N TRP A 136 5.99 -5.17 0.87
CA TRP A 136 5.47 -3.90 0.40
C TRP A 136 3.96 -3.91 0.50
N ASP A 137 3.37 -3.46 1.61
CA ASP A 137 1.90 -3.46 1.76
C ASP A 137 1.21 -2.65 0.65
N CYS A 138 1.71 -1.43 0.41
CA CYS A 138 1.19 -0.47 -0.57
C CYS A 138 -0.31 -0.21 -0.39
N PRO A 139 -0.78 0.31 0.76
CA PRO A 139 -2.19 0.55 1.01
C PRO A 139 -2.77 1.59 0.05
N ALA A 140 -4.10 1.62 -0.09
CA ALA A 140 -4.79 2.58 -0.95
C ALA A 140 -4.40 4.02 -0.57
N GLY A 141 -4.21 4.87 -1.57
CA GLY A 141 -3.79 6.26 -1.39
C GLY A 141 -2.38 6.49 -0.84
N ALA A 142 -1.58 5.45 -0.58
CA ALA A 142 -0.21 5.60 -0.11
C ALA A 142 0.66 6.38 -1.11
N ILE A 143 1.53 7.25 -0.60
CA ILE A 143 2.49 8.04 -1.39
C ILE A 143 3.92 7.67 -0.98
N TYR A 144 4.67 7.17 -1.94
CA TYR A 144 6.10 6.92 -1.84
C TYR A 144 6.85 8.03 -2.56
N GLU A 145 7.87 8.58 -1.93
CA GLU A 145 8.89 9.36 -2.63
C GLU A 145 10.00 8.42 -3.11
N ILE A 146 10.40 8.55 -4.37
CA ILE A 146 11.57 7.89 -4.92
C ILE A 146 12.71 8.92 -4.94
N ALA A 147 13.53 8.89 -3.89
CA ALA A 147 14.72 9.70 -3.78
C ALA A 147 15.87 9.08 -4.59
N PHE A 148 16.87 9.90 -4.94
CA PHE A 148 18.07 9.44 -5.64
C PHE A 148 19.31 9.74 -4.81
N ASP A 149 20.11 8.71 -4.56
CA ASP A 149 21.46 8.80 -4.01
C ASP A 149 22.44 8.35 -5.10
N GLY A 150 23.06 9.31 -5.78
CA GLY A 150 23.80 9.07 -7.01
C GLY A 150 22.95 8.37 -8.08
N LYS A 151 23.29 7.12 -8.40
CA LYS A 151 22.55 6.29 -9.37
C LYS A 151 21.45 5.43 -8.71
N LYS A 152 21.42 5.32 -7.39
CA LYS A 152 20.51 4.44 -6.66
C LYS A 152 19.18 5.15 -6.41
N ALA A 153 18.08 4.47 -6.69
CA ALA A 153 16.74 4.93 -6.33
C ALA A 153 16.37 4.35 -4.96
N LEU A 154 15.93 5.19 -4.04
CA LEU A 154 15.60 4.83 -2.66
C LEU A 154 14.15 5.23 -2.37
N PRO A 155 13.24 4.27 -2.16
CA PRO A 155 11.87 4.58 -1.82
C PRO A 155 11.73 4.98 -0.35
N LYS A 156 10.90 5.97 -0.09
CA LYS A 156 10.48 6.39 1.25
C LYS A 156 8.96 6.54 1.26
N LEU A 157 8.28 5.77 2.11
CA LEU A 157 6.86 5.98 2.36
C LEU A 157 6.69 7.31 3.10
N LEU A 158 5.92 8.23 2.53
CA LEU A 158 5.73 9.57 3.09
C LEU A 158 4.35 9.80 3.68
N PHE A 159 3.34 9.11 3.15
CA PHE A 159 1.95 9.37 3.49
C PHE A 159 1.10 8.13 3.26
N ILE A 160 0.14 7.92 4.17
CA ILE A 160 -0.99 7.02 4.03
C ILE A 160 -2.20 7.83 4.53
N PRO A 161 -3.33 7.88 3.80
CA PRO A 161 -4.56 8.50 4.29
C PRO A 161 -5.03 7.87 5.61
N GLU A 162 -5.75 8.63 6.43
CA GLU A 162 -6.38 8.04 7.62
C GLU A 162 -7.56 7.13 7.20
N GLU A 163 -7.59 5.90 7.69
CA GLU A 163 -8.77 5.04 7.53
C GLU A 163 -9.83 5.43 8.55
N THR A 164 -10.96 5.94 8.09
CA THR A 164 -12.09 6.33 8.95
C THR A 164 -12.87 5.14 9.51
N ASP A 165 -12.74 3.95 8.90
CA ASP A 165 -13.58 2.77 9.18
C ASP A 165 -12.84 1.60 9.85
N LYS A 166 -11.59 1.76 10.29
CA LYS A 166 -10.97 0.74 11.14
C LYS A 166 -11.66 0.75 12.50
N PRO A 167 -12.21 -0.38 12.99
CA PRO A 167 -12.64 -0.43 14.38
C PRO A 167 -11.44 -0.03 15.25
N LEU A 168 -11.68 0.86 16.21
CA LEU A 168 -10.68 1.25 17.20
C LEU A 168 -10.25 0.00 17.96
N ILE A 169 -9.17 -0.64 17.52
CA ILE A 169 -8.42 -1.53 18.39
C ILE A 169 -7.76 -0.60 19.39
N PRO A 170 -8.14 -0.63 20.69
CA PRO A 170 -7.50 0.22 21.67
C PRO A 170 -5.99 -0.03 21.60
N LYS A 171 -5.21 1.03 21.33
CA LYS A 171 -3.75 0.98 21.42
C LYS A 171 -3.42 0.61 22.86
N THR A 172 -3.19 -0.65 23.15
CA THR A 172 -2.59 -1.06 24.41
C THR A 172 -1.22 -0.39 24.44
N LYS A 173 -1.05 0.57 25.35
CA LYS A 173 0.28 1.08 25.69
C LYS A 173 1.06 -0.10 26.23
N PHE A 174 1.88 -0.75 25.40
CA PHE A 174 2.98 -1.55 25.91
C PHE A 174 4.01 -0.57 26.48
N SER A 175 3.77 -0.20 27.74
CA SER A 175 4.80 0.33 28.63
C SER A 175 5.93 -0.69 28.68
N LYS A 176 7.16 -0.29 28.34
CA LYS A 176 8.37 -1.12 28.44
C LYS A 176 8.81 -1.35 29.91
N SER A 177 7.85 -1.54 30.80
CA SER A 177 8.06 -1.65 32.24
C SER A 177 7.17 -2.75 32.79
N LEU A 178 7.45 -3.98 32.42
CA LEU A 178 7.02 -5.18 33.16
C LEU A 178 7.99 -6.33 32.84
N PHE A 179 9.26 -6.14 33.21
CA PHE A 179 10.11 -7.29 33.51
C PHE A 179 9.84 -7.64 34.97
N VAL A 180 9.62 -8.93 35.23
CA VAL A 180 9.31 -9.53 36.53
C VAL A 180 7.82 -9.44 36.91
N ILE A 181 7.07 -10.52 36.67
CA ILE A 181 6.25 -11.26 37.65
C ILE A 181 5.76 -12.57 36.99
N GLY A 182 6.14 -13.70 37.60
CA GLY A 182 5.57 -15.06 37.62
C GLY A 182 4.71 -15.61 36.46
N ALA A 183 5.12 -16.79 35.96
CA ALA A 183 4.53 -17.61 34.90
C ALA A 183 3.05 -18.08 35.07
N ALA A 184 2.28 -17.55 36.01
CA ALA A 184 0.89 -17.99 36.25
C ALA A 184 -0.18 -17.09 35.61
N ALA A 185 0.15 -15.86 35.19
CA ALA A 185 -0.84 -14.93 34.63
C ALA A 185 -1.03 -15.04 33.10
N THR A 186 -0.15 -15.76 32.39
CA THR A 186 -0.17 -15.86 30.93
C THR A 186 -1.25 -16.83 30.41
N ALA A 187 -1.67 -17.80 31.22
CA ALA A 187 -2.65 -18.80 30.79
C ALA A 187 -4.08 -18.25 30.68
N PHE A 188 -4.48 -17.31 31.56
CA PHE A 188 -5.86 -16.80 31.56
C PHE A 188 -6.16 -15.84 30.40
N PHE A 189 -5.16 -15.06 29.97
CA PHE A 189 -5.29 -14.13 28.84
C PHE A 189 -5.31 -14.83 27.48
N VAL A 190 -4.62 -15.97 27.35
CA VAL A 190 -4.60 -16.77 26.12
C VAL A 190 -5.93 -17.50 25.94
N VAL A 191 -6.53 -18.02 27.01
CA VAL A 191 -7.82 -18.75 26.95
C VAL A 191 -8.98 -17.81 26.59
N THR A 192 -9.05 -16.61 27.17
CA THR A 192 -10.11 -15.63 26.85
C THR A 192 -9.97 -15.01 25.46
N ALA A 193 -8.75 -14.92 24.91
CA ALA A 193 -8.56 -14.57 23.51
C ALA A 193 -9.03 -15.69 22.58
N LEU A 194 -8.70 -16.95 22.89
CA LEU A 194 -9.08 -18.11 22.07
C LEU A 194 -10.60 -18.31 21.99
N GLU A 195 -11.35 -18.07 23.05
CA GLU A 195 -12.82 -18.17 23.02
C GLU A 195 -13.49 -17.07 22.16
N LYS A 196 -12.94 -15.85 22.15
CA LYS A 196 -13.45 -14.74 21.31
C LYS A 196 -13.11 -14.88 19.83
N PHE A 197 -12.05 -15.64 19.50
CA PHE A 197 -11.56 -15.82 18.13
C PHE A 197 -11.88 -17.20 17.54
N ALA A 198 -12.53 -18.08 18.29
CA ALA A 198 -12.97 -19.41 17.85
C ALA A 198 -13.71 -19.43 16.49
N PRO A 199 -14.65 -18.50 16.16
CA PRO A 199 -15.33 -18.53 14.85
C PRO A 199 -14.45 -18.02 13.68
N TYR A 200 -13.22 -17.59 13.92
CA TYR A 200 -12.26 -17.13 12.89
C TYR A 200 -11.03 -18.05 12.78
N ALA A 201 -10.95 -19.13 13.56
CA ALA A 201 -9.74 -19.94 13.72
C ALA A 201 -9.53 -21.04 12.67
N ASP A 202 -10.49 -21.32 11.78
CA ASP A 202 -10.40 -22.47 10.87
C ASP A 202 -9.41 -22.28 9.70
N LYS A 203 -8.93 -21.06 9.44
CA LYS A 203 -8.02 -20.79 8.30
C LYS A 203 -6.59 -20.41 8.66
N PHE A 204 -6.32 -20.09 9.93
CA PHE A 204 -4.99 -19.64 10.36
C PHE A 204 -4.08 -20.80 10.81
N PHE A 205 -4.66 -21.88 11.32
CA PHE A 205 -3.91 -22.96 11.97
C PHE A 205 -3.55 -24.15 11.07
N GLN A 206 -4.02 -24.20 9.81
CA GLN A 206 -3.72 -25.32 8.93
C GLN A 206 -2.34 -25.27 8.28
N GLU A 207 -1.63 -24.13 8.27
CA GLU A 207 -0.42 -24.02 7.43
C GLU A 207 0.91 -23.71 8.11
N ASN A 208 1.02 -23.39 9.41
CA ASN A 208 2.31 -22.88 9.90
C ASN A 208 2.87 -23.31 11.26
N ILE A 209 2.22 -24.13 12.10
CA ILE A 209 2.88 -24.64 13.32
C ILE A 209 2.36 -26.04 13.66
N SER A 210 3.24 -27.06 13.68
CA SER A 210 2.86 -28.36 14.21
C SER A 210 2.66 -28.27 15.73
N TRP A 211 1.59 -28.88 16.25
CA TRP A 211 1.21 -28.85 17.68
C TRP A 211 2.34 -29.20 18.66
N THR A 212 3.35 -29.94 18.22
CA THR A 212 4.51 -30.33 19.04
C THR A 212 5.45 -29.15 19.34
N THR A 213 5.48 -28.11 18.50
CA THR A 213 6.29 -26.90 18.72
C THR A 213 5.65 -25.97 19.74
N ALA A 214 4.32 -25.86 19.73
CA ALA A 214 3.57 -25.06 20.69
C ALA A 214 3.68 -25.60 22.12
N LEU A 215 3.70 -26.92 22.29
CA LEU A 215 3.81 -27.57 23.61
C LEU A 215 5.21 -27.45 24.24
N LYS A 216 6.29 -27.36 23.44
CA LYS A 216 7.66 -27.15 23.96
C LYS A 216 7.90 -25.76 24.52
N ILE A 217 7.17 -24.75 24.03
CA ILE A 217 7.28 -23.36 24.50
C ILE A 217 6.53 -23.17 25.82
N ALA A 218 5.54 -24.02 26.12
CA ALA A 218 4.74 -23.95 27.34
C ALA A 218 5.36 -24.67 28.55
N SER A 219 6.50 -25.35 28.39
CA SER A 219 7.16 -26.14 29.45
C SER A 219 8.52 -25.59 29.92
N ILE A 220 8.79 -24.30 29.69
CA ILE A 220 9.94 -23.54 30.22
C ILE A 220 9.39 -22.28 30.88
#